data_AF-A0AA38IRL1-F1
#
_entry.id   AF-A0AA38IRL1-F1
#
_cell.length_a   1.000
_cell.length_b   1.000
_cell.length_c   1.000
_cell.angle_alpha   90.00
_cell.angle_beta   90.00
_cell.angle_gamma   90.00
#
_symmetry.space_group_name_H-M   'P 1'
#
loop_
_entity.id
_entity.type
_entity.pdbx_description
1 polymer ?
#
loop_
_entity_poly.entity_id
_entity_poly.type
_entity_poly.pdbx_seq_one_letter_code
_entity_poly.pdbx_strand_id
1 'polypeptide(L)'
;MTEKFNLKTATSLLPLMNGNESVTKQLIDAIELYDSLLDNDGKQALTNYVLKARLTESAKIRLKNVYASNALLVQDMRRFLLTTKSVASLSTQLVQIRQNNMSIEDFRRKVENLLVELTIAQADGNSEALQILRETNEKLAINAFASGLQNPELHTIIKARKKKQKKTNLGHCLIGLDGCNIYDAVDVLRCYKCNGFNRSVKTCKKTLSCPKCSKEHELKECKAQNDQWKCINCSSIQARDNLNTEQISHASWDYENCSFYKNLIRKIKSEVFGLSDL
;
A
#
# COMPACT_ATOMS: atom_id res chain seq x y z
N MET A 1 22.86 -44.45 -7.40
CA MET A 1 24.28 -44.33 -7.75
C MET A 1 24.80 -43.14 -6.96
N THR A 2 25.58 -43.38 -5.92
CA THR A 2 26.22 -42.31 -5.13
C THR A 2 27.54 -41.94 -5.78
N GLU A 3 27.78 -40.65 -6.00
CA GLU A 3 29.00 -40.16 -6.63
C GLU A 3 30.10 -39.90 -5.58
N LYS A 4 31.36 -40.06 -5.98
CA LYS A 4 32.51 -39.67 -5.17
C LYS A 4 32.70 -38.15 -5.22
N PHE A 5 33.21 -37.57 -4.14
CA PHE A 5 33.48 -36.13 -4.09
C PHE A 5 34.45 -35.67 -5.19
N ASN A 6 34.00 -34.69 -5.99
CA ASN A 6 34.80 -34.06 -7.03
C ASN A 6 35.08 -32.58 -6.71
N LEU A 7 36.35 -32.22 -6.62
CA LEU A 7 36.80 -30.86 -6.30
C LEU A 7 36.38 -29.82 -7.36
N LYS A 8 36.37 -30.18 -8.64
CA LYS A 8 35.97 -29.26 -9.73
C LYS A 8 34.49 -28.93 -9.64
N THR A 9 33.67 -29.96 -9.43
CA THR A 9 32.22 -29.82 -9.23
C THR A 9 31.92 -29.00 -7.98
N ALA A 10 32.60 -29.29 -6.86
CA ALA A 10 32.48 -28.51 -5.62
C ALA A 10 32.86 -27.04 -5.82
N THR A 11 33.92 -26.77 -6.59
CA THR A 11 34.40 -25.40 -6.83
C THR A 11 33.39 -24.58 -7.63
N SER A 12 32.73 -25.23 -8.61
CA SER A 12 31.74 -24.61 -9.48
C SER A 12 30.38 -24.40 -8.79
N LEU A 13 29.96 -25.33 -7.93
CA LEU A 13 28.64 -25.29 -7.29
C LEU A 13 28.62 -24.45 -6.00
N LEU A 14 29.70 -24.46 -5.22
CA LEU A 14 29.74 -23.82 -3.91
C LEU A 14 30.30 -22.40 -4.03
N PRO A 15 29.48 -21.35 -3.83
CA PRO A 15 29.95 -19.97 -3.90
C PRO A 15 30.91 -19.65 -2.74
N LEU A 16 31.83 -18.71 -2.98
CA LEU A 16 32.69 -18.17 -1.92
C LEU A 16 31.89 -17.19 -1.06
N MET A 17 31.90 -17.41 0.25
CA MET A 17 31.22 -16.53 1.18
C MET A 17 31.89 -15.14 1.18
N ASN A 18 31.09 -14.08 1.01
CA ASN A 18 31.57 -12.69 0.94
C ASN A 18 30.93 -11.79 2.02
N GLY A 19 30.35 -12.39 3.06
CA GLY A 19 29.65 -11.67 4.13
C GLY A 19 28.21 -11.26 3.79
N ASN A 20 27.75 -11.43 2.54
CA ASN A 20 26.36 -11.22 2.18
C ASN A 20 25.51 -12.43 2.63
N GLU A 21 24.38 -12.15 3.31
CA GLU A 21 23.45 -13.19 3.77
C GLU A 21 22.86 -14.00 2.59
N SER A 22 22.61 -13.36 1.44
CA SER A 22 22.10 -14.06 0.25
C SER A 22 23.06 -15.12 -0.27
N VAL A 23 24.37 -14.81 -0.26
CA VAL A 23 25.42 -15.75 -0.69
C VAL A 23 25.57 -16.88 0.34
N THR A 24 25.36 -16.58 1.61
CA THR A 24 25.36 -17.57 2.69
C THR A 24 24.22 -18.57 2.55
N LYS A 25 23.01 -18.10 2.19
CA LYS A 25 21.86 -18.97 1.89
C LYS A 25 22.13 -19.87 0.69
N GLN A 26 22.62 -19.30 -0.41
CA GLN A 26 23.00 -20.06 -1.61
C GLN A 26 24.07 -21.13 -1.30
N LEU A 27 25.06 -20.79 -0.47
CA LEU A 27 26.08 -21.74 -0.04
C LEU A 27 25.47 -22.91 0.75
N ILE A 28 24.55 -22.62 1.69
CA ILE A 28 23.87 -23.66 2.46
C ILE A 28 23.06 -24.59 1.55
N ASP A 29 22.25 -24.02 0.65
CA ASP A 29 21.42 -24.79 -0.27
C ASP A 29 22.27 -25.67 -1.21
N ALA A 30 23.41 -25.14 -1.68
CA ALA A 30 24.36 -25.89 -2.50
C ALA A 30 25.06 -27.03 -1.74
N ILE A 31 25.31 -26.85 -0.43
CA ILE A 31 25.85 -27.91 0.43
C ILE A 31 24.82 -29.03 0.61
N GLU A 32 23.56 -28.69 0.90
CA GLU A 32 22.48 -29.67 1.08
C GLU A 32 22.22 -30.45 -0.22
N LEU A 33 22.19 -29.76 -1.36
CA LEU A 33 22.07 -30.38 -2.67
C LEU A 33 23.22 -31.35 -2.93
N TYR A 34 24.47 -30.91 -2.71
CA TYR A 34 25.62 -31.75 -3.01
C TYR A 34 25.76 -32.93 -2.03
N ASP A 35 25.39 -32.75 -0.76
CA ASP A 35 25.35 -33.84 0.23
C ASP A 35 24.40 -34.97 -0.18
N SER A 36 23.28 -34.65 -0.84
CA SER A 36 22.30 -35.65 -1.30
C SER A 36 22.84 -36.57 -2.40
N LEU A 37 23.88 -36.14 -3.13
CA LEU A 37 24.46 -36.85 -4.27
C LEU A 37 25.71 -37.69 -3.90
N LEU A 38 26.28 -37.46 -2.72
CA LEU A 38 27.57 -38.01 -2.30
C LEU A 38 27.46 -39.29 -1.46
N ASP A 39 28.49 -40.13 -1.56
CA ASP A 39 28.74 -41.24 -0.63
C ASP A 39 29.29 -40.76 0.73
N ASN A 40 29.30 -41.63 1.74
CA ASN A 40 29.69 -41.26 3.11
C ASN A 40 31.11 -40.65 3.19
N ASP A 41 32.07 -41.19 2.43
CA ASP A 41 33.42 -40.66 2.36
C ASP A 41 33.45 -39.28 1.68
N GLY A 42 32.68 -39.10 0.61
CA GLY A 42 32.52 -37.83 -0.08
C GLY A 42 31.86 -36.75 0.78
N LYS A 43 30.92 -37.13 1.65
CA LYS A 43 30.29 -36.20 2.60
C LYS A 43 31.30 -35.59 3.57
N GLN A 44 32.23 -36.41 4.09
CA GLN A 44 33.28 -35.92 4.99
C GLN A 44 34.29 -35.04 4.26
N ALA A 45 34.60 -35.36 3.00
CA ALA A 45 35.43 -34.51 2.13
C ALA A 45 34.77 -33.16 1.86
N LEU A 46 33.44 -33.13 1.63
CA LEU A 46 32.66 -31.91 1.45
C LEU A 46 32.70 -31.01 2.70
N THR A 47 32.49 -31.56 3.89
CA THR A 47 32.58 -30.80 5.16
C THR A 47 33.93 -30.10 5.28
N ASN A 48 35.01 -30.86 5.07
CA ASN A 48 36.38 -30.36 5.18
C ASN A 48 36.68 -29.28 4.13
N TYR A 49 36.19 -29.47 2.91
CA TYR A 49 36.35 -28.49 1.83
C TYR A 49 35.66 -27.17 2.16
N VAL A 50 34.40 -27.21 2.62
CA VAL A 50 33.64 -26.00 2.97
C VAL A 50 34.35 -25.22 4.07
N LEU A 51 34.73 -25.90 5.17
CA LEU A 51 35.39 -25.28 6.32
C LEU A 51 36.71 -24.61 5.94
N LYS A 52 37.50 -25.23 5.06
CA LYS A 52 38.83 -24.73 4.70
C LYS A 52 38.80 -23.69 3.58
N ALA A 53 37.95 -23.87 2.56
CA ALA A 53 38.08 -23.18 1.27
C ALA A 53 36.89 -22.30 0.86
N ARG A 54 35.75 -22.33 1.59
CA ARG A 54 34.54 -21.58 1.20
C ARG A 54 34.04 -20.57 2.23
N LEU A 55 34.48 -20.69 3.47
CA LEU A 55 34.11 -19.76 4.55
C LEU A 55 35.11 -18.61 4.69
N THR A 56 34.60 -17.44 5.09
CA THR A 56 35.43 -16.31 5.52
C THR A 56 36.08 -16.58 6.89
N GLU A 57 37.17 -15.89 7.21
CA GLU A 57 37.81 -16.00 8.52
C GLU A 57 36.86 -15.68 9.68
N SER A 58 35.97 -14.69 9.50
CA SER A 58 34.94 -14.36 10.48
C SER A 58 33.94 -15.49 10.72
N ALA A 59 33.57 -16.23 9.67
CA ALA A 59 32.66 -17.37 9.78
C ALA A 59 33.34 -18.57 10.43
N LYS A 60 34.63 -18.80 10.13
CA LYS A 60 35.43 -19.87 10.76
C LYS A 60 35.53 -19.71 12.28
N ILE A 61 35.64 -18.48 12.78
CA ILE A 61 35.66 -18.20 14.23
C ILE A 61 34.33 -18.56 14.91
N ARG A 62 33.20 -18.42 14.20
CA ARG A 62 31.85 -18.64 14.75
C ARG A 62 31.39 -20.10 14.67
N LEU A 63 32.06 -20.92 13.87
CA LEU A 63 31.72 -22.32 13.66
C LEU A 63 32.74 -23.24 14.33
N LYS A 64 32.36 -24.50 14.53
CA LYS A 64 33.29 -25.53 15.01
C LYS A 64 34.32 -25.88 13.93
N ASN A 65 35.50 -26.33 14.37
CA ASN A 65 36.57 -26.77 13.47
C ASN A 65 36.31 -28.16 12.87
N VAL A 66 35.43 -28.96 13.49
CA VAL A 66 35.12 -30.34 13.07
C VAL A 66 33.64 -30.58 13.27
N TYR A 67 33.01 -31.24 12.29
CA TYR A 67 31.62 -31.69 12.33
C TYR A 67 31.54 -33.17 12.00
N ALA A 68 30.63 -33.88 12.67
CA ALA A 68 30.38 -35.30 12.41
C ALA A 68 29.55 -35.53 11.15
N SER A 69 28.79 -34.53 10.69
CA SER A 69 27.98 -34.60 9.48
C SER A 69 27.77 -33.22 8.85
N ASN A 70 27.47 -33.20 7.54
CA ASN A 70 27.09 -31.97 6.84
C ASN A 70 25.81 -31.36 7.40
N ALA A 71 24.88 -32.17 7.92
CA ALA A 71 23.66 -31.68 8.55
C ALA A 71 23.95 -30.81 9.78
N LEU A 72 24.91 -31.22 10.64
CA LEU A 72 25.30 -30.42 11.81
C LEU A 72 26.02 -29.13 11.41
N LEU A 73 26.85 -29.18 10.35
CA LEU A 73 27.48 -27.99 9.79
C LEU A 73 26.42 -26.99 9.30
N VAL A 74 25.47 -27.46 8.50
CA VAL A 74 24.40 -26.62 7.96
C VAL A 74 23.53 -26.03 9.08
N GLN A 75 23.22 -26.81 10.12
CA GLN A 75 22.47 -26.33 11.28
C GLN A 75 23.20 -25.19 11.99
N ASP A 76 24.49 -25.34 12.28
CA ASP A 76 25.29 -24.29 12.93
C ASP A 76 25.49 -23.08 11.99
N MET A 77 25.61 -23.28 10.68
CA MET A 77 25.62 -22.18 9.69
C MET A 77 24.33 -21.37 9.73
N ARG A 78 23.16 -22.04 9.73
CA ARG A 78 21.86 -21.37 9.83
C ARG A 78 21.73 -20.60 11.14
N ARG A 79 22.26 -21.14 12.25
CA ARG A 79 22.17 -20.53 13.58
C ARG A 79 23.10 -19.33 13.78
N PHE A 80 24.36 -19.42 13.34
CA PHE A 80 25.40 -18.44 13.67
C PHE A 80 25.74 -17.47 12.54
N LEU A 81 25.41 -17.80 11.29
CA LEU A 81 25.75 -16.99 10.13
C LEU A 81 24.57 -16.24 9.52
N LEU A 82 23.33 -16.72 9.71
CA LEU A 82 22.13 -16.02 9.25
C LEU A 82 21.56 -15.15 10.38
N THR A 83 21.11 -13.94 10.04
CA THR A 83 20.44 -13.09 11.02
C THR A 83 19.02 -13.58 11.25
N THR A 84 18.72 -14.02 12.46
CA THR A 84 17.33 -14.33 12.84
C THR A 84 16.58 -13.03 13.10
N LYS A 85 15.61 -12.73 12.25
CA LYS A 85 14.70 -11.63 12.51
C LYS A 85 13.82 -12.01 13.70
N SER A 86 13.76 -11.13 14.70
CA SER A 86 12.92 -11.34 15.87
C SER A 86 11.45 -11.42 15.46
N VAL A 87 10.75 -12.47 15.91
CA VAL A 87 9.30 -12.65 15.74
C VAL A 87 8.54 -11.41 16.20
N ALA A 88 8.91 -10.84 17.35
CA ALA A 88 8.27 -9.65 17.89
C ALA A 88 8.47 -8.42 16.97
N SER A 89 9.66 -8.29 16.38
CA SER A 89 9.95 -7.20 15.42
C SER A 89 9.13 -7.36 14.14
N LEU A 90 9.10 -8.56 13.56
CA LEU A 90 8.32 -8.86 12.35
C LEU A 90 6.82 -8.65 12.56
N SER A 91 6.28 -9.12 13.69
CA SER A 91 4.87 -8.94 14.05
C SER A 91 4.53 -7.45 14.21
N THR A 92 5.37 -6.69 14.90
CA THR A 92 5.18 -5.24 15.08
C THR A 92 5.24 -4.51 13.73
N GLN A 93 6.21 -4.84 12.88
CA GLN A 93 6.36 -4.26 11.54
C GLN A 93 5.13 -4.54 10.67
N LEU A 94 4.59 -5.76 10.72
CA LEU A 94 3.41 -6.15 9.96
C LEU A 94 2.18 -5.37 10.41
N VAL A 95 1.92 -5.27 11.72
CA VAL A 95 0.74 -4.55 12.25
C VAL A 95 0.81 -3.03 12.01
N GLN A 96 2.02 -2.46 12.08
CA GLN A 96 2.22 -1.01 11.93
C GLN A 96 2.44 -0.57 10.48
N ILE A 97 2.42 -1.51 9.53
CA ILE A 97 2.69 -1.19 8.13
C ILE A 97 1.63 -0.25 7.57
N ARG A 98 2.07 0.72 6.75
CA ARG A 98 1.20 1.68 6.04
C ARG A 98 1.62 1.77 4.59
N GLN A 99 0.66 2.00 3.70
CA GLN A 99 0.90 2.14 2.27
C GLN A 99 1.79 3.36 1.96
N ASN A 100 1.55 4.50 2.62
CA ASN A 100 2.21 5.77 2.34
C ASN A 100 2.14 6.11 0.83
N ASN A 101 3.28 6.41 0.21
CA ASN A 101 3.40 6.75 -1.21
C ASN A 101 3.65 5.52 -2.12
N MET A 102 3.49 4.30 -1.62
CA MET A 102 3.71 3.08 -2.41
C MET A 102 2.49 2.77 -3.29
N SER A 103 2.73 2.17 -4.45
CA SER A 103 1.66 1.56 -5.24
C SER A 103 0.99 0.43 -4.45
N ILE A 104 -0.26 0.10 -4.79
CA ILE A 104 -0.98 -1.01 -4.13
C ILE A 104 -0.22 -2.33 -4.32
N GLU A 105 0.37 -2.54 -5.50
CA GLU A 105 1.12 -3.76 -5.81
C GLU A 105 2.43 -3.86 -5.01
N ASP A 106 3.17 -2.76 -4.88
CA ASP A 106 4.38 -2.74 -4.05
C ASP A 106 4.05 -2.92 -2.56
N PHE A 107 2.94 -2.34 -2.12
CA PHE A 107 2.48 -2.46 -0.74
C PHE A 107 2.07 -3.90 -0.43
N ARG A 108 1.32 -4.53 -1.34
CA ARG A 108 0.98 -5.95 -1.26
C ARG A 108 2.22 -6.81 -1.15
N ARG A 109 3.20 -6.64 -2.04
CA ARG A 109 4.45 -7.41 -2.03
C ARG A 109 5.21 -7.26 -0.71
N LYS A 110 5.22 -6.05 -0.14
CA LYS A 110 5.87 -5.79 1.14
C LYS A 110 5.18 -6.52 2.30
N VAL A 111 3.84 -6.51 2.33
CA VAL A 111 3.06 -7.26 3.33
C VAL A 111 3.29 -8.76 3.19
N GLU A 112 3.29 -9.28 1.96
CA GLU A 112 3.53 -10.70 1.66
C GLU A 112 4.91 -11.16 2.11
N ASN A 113 5.95 -10.36 1.86
CA ASN A 113 7.30 -10.66 2.35
C ASN A 113 7.37 -10.72 3.87
N LEU A 114 6.73 -9.78 4.58
CA LEU A 114 6.69 -9.78 6.06
C LEU A 114 5.90 -10.98 6.61
N LEU A 115 4.82 -11.37 5.94
CA LEU A 115 4.04 -12.55 6.28
C LEU A 115 4.89 -13.83 6.19
N VAL A 116 5.61 -14.01 5.08
CA VAL A 116 6.47 -15.17 4.87
C VAL A 116 7.58 -15.20 5.92
N GLU A 117 8.26 -14.07 6.15
CA GLU A 117 9.32 -13.98 7.16
C GLU A 117 8.81 -14.28 8.58
N LEU A 118 7.64 -13.74 8.95
CA LEU A 118 7.03 -13.98 10.26
C LEU A 118 6.67 -15.45 10.45
N THR A 119 6.08 -16.07 9.42
CA THR A 119 5.65 -17.47 9.47
C THR A 119 6.84 -18.40 9.61
N ILE A 120 7.92 -18.16 8.85
CA ILE A 120 9.17 -18.92 8.96
C ILE A 120 9.78 -18.75 10.35
N ALA A 121 9.85 -17.51 10.85
CA ALA A 121 10.45 -17.22 12.15
C ALA A 121 9.65 -17.82 13.32
N GLN A 122 8.32 -17.90 13.22
CA GLN A 122 7.47 -18.51 14.24
C GLN A 122 7.46 -20.04 14.17
N ALA A 123 7.57 -20.62 12.98
CA ALA A 123 7.56 -22.07 12.82
C ALA A 123 8.85 -22.71 13.35
N ASP A 124 9.97 -21.99 13.36
CA ASP A 124 11.27 -22.46 13.87
C ASP A 124 11.66 -23.86 13.35
N GLY A 125 11.35 -24.12 12.08
CA GLY A 125 11.60 -25.41 11.43
C GLY A 125 10.56 -26.51 11.66
N ASN A 126 9.49 -26.25 12.41
CA ASN A 126 8.38 -27.19 12.60
C ASN A 126 7.35 -27.09 11.45
N SER A 127 7.24 -28.17 10.66
CA SER A 127 6.35 -28.25 9.50
C SER A 127 4.86 -28.28 9.85
N GLU A 128 4.48 -28.88 10.99
CA GLU A 128 3.08 -28.94 11.43
C GLU A 128 2.61 -27.57 11.92
N ALA A 129 3.48 -26.88 12.67
CA ALA A 129 3.23 -25.51 13.10
C ALA A 129 3.07 -24.56 11.91
N LEU A 130 3.84 -24.75 10.83
CA LEU A 130 3.77 -23.92 9.63
C LEU A 130 2.36 -23.86 9.04
N GLN A 131 1.63 -24.99 9.01
CA GLN A 131 0.29 -25.04 8.42
C GLN A 131 -0.73 -24.22 9.24
N ILE A 132 -0.67 -24.33 10.56
CA ILE A 132 -1.54 -23.59 11.49
C ILE A 132 -1.18 -22.10 11.52
N LEU A 133 0.11 -21.80 11.57
CA LEU A 133 0.63 -20.43 11.59
C LEU A 133 0.34 -19.69 10.30
N ARG A 134 0.34 -20.40 9.15
CA ARG A 134 0.00 -19.82 7.86
C ARG A 134 -1.41 -19.22 7.87
N GLU A 135 -2.42 -19.98 8.30
CA GLU A 135 -3.80 -19.49 8.35
C GLU A 135 -3.95 -18.29 9.30
N THR A 136 -3.25 -18.33 10.43
CA THR A 136 -3.31 -17.27 11.45
C THR A 136 -2.63 -16.00 10.95
N ASN A 137 -1.44 -16.13 10.38
CA ASN A 137 -0.67 -14.99 9.87
C ASN A 137 -1.27 -14.42 8.58
N GLU A 138 -1.91 -15.24 7.74
CA GLU A 138 -2.65 -14.74 6.57
C GLU A 138 -3.79 -13.80 7.02
N LYS A 139 -4.56 -14.16 8.05
CA LYS A 139 -5.58 -13.26 8.63
C LYS A 139 -4.97 -11.97 9.18
N LEU A 140 -3.83 -12.06 9.87
CA LEU A 140 -3.09 -10.91 10.38
C LEU A 140 -2.63 -9.99 9.23
N ALA A 141 -2.09 -10.57 8.16
CA ALA A 141 -1.60 -9.85 6.99
C ALA A 141 -2.74 -9.19 6.20
N ILE A 142 -3.90 -9.84 6.06
CA ILE A 142 -5.10 -9.25 5.45
C ILE A 142 -5.56 -8.04 6.26
N ASN A 143 -5.63 -8.16 7.59
CA ASN A 143 -6.02 -7.06 8.45
C ASN A 143 -5.01 -5.90 8.41
N ALA A 144 -3.71 -6.21 8.41
CA ALA A 144 -2.64 -5.22 8.28
C ALA A 144 -2.68 -4.51 6.92
N PHE A 145 -2.92 -5.26 5.84
CA PHE A 145 -3.07 -4.70 4.50
C PHE A 145 -4.28 -3.77 4.45
N ALA A 146 -5.47 -4.25 4.86
CA ALA A 146 -6.70 -3.48 4.85
C ALA A 146 -6.61 -2.20 5.70
N SER A 147 -6.07 -2.30 6.92
CA SER A 147 -5.88 -1.14 7.80
C SER A 147 -4.74 -0.22 7.37
N GLY A 148 -3.77 -0.73 6.61
CA GLY A 148 -2.64 0.03 6.09
C GLY A 148 -2.93 0.82 4.82
N LEU A 149 -4.04 0.51 4.12
CA LEU A 149 -4.59 1.28 2.98
C LEU A 149 -5.24 2.59 3.47
N GLN A 150 -4.46 3.46 4.10
CA GLN A 150 -4.90 4.77 4.58
C GLN A 150 -4.55 5.92 3.62
N ASN A 151 -4.46 5.67 2.31
CA ASN A 151 -4.38 6.77 1.35
C ASN A 151 -5.79 7.17 0.90
N PRO A 152 -6.39 8.26 1.42
CA PRO A 152 -7.69 8.77 0.94
C PRO A 152 -7.64 9.21 -0.53
N GLU A 153 -6.47 9.33 -1.17
CA GLU A 153 -6.37 9.61 -2.60
C GLU A 153 -6.51 8.34 -3.46
N LEU A 154 -6.42 7.15 -2.87
CA LEU A 154 -6.54 5.85 -3.55
C LEU A 154 -7.88 5.16 -3.24
N HIS A 155 -8.95 5.93 -3.12
CA HIS A 155 -10.31 5.37 -3.08
C HIS A 155 -10.53 4.44 -4.27
N THR A 156 -10.90 3.20 -3.98
CA THR A 156 -11.29 2.24 -5.02
C THR A 156 -12.56 2.73 -5.69
N ILE A 157 -12.45 3.16 -6.95
CA ILE A 157 -13.61 3.54 -7.77
C ILE A 157 -14.30 2.24 -8.23
N ILE A 158 -15.41 1.90 -7.61
CA ILE A 158 -16.20 0.73 -7.98
C ILE A 158 -17.26 1.14 -9.00
N LYS A 159 -17.06 0.74 -10.26
CA LYS A 159 -18.08 0.89 -11.31
C LYS A 159 -19.18 -0.15 -11.12
N ALA A 160 -20.31 0.25 -10.57
CA ALA A 160 -21.48 -0.62 -10.49
C ALA A 160 -22.23 -0.71 -11.83
N ARG A 161 -22.64 -1.92 -12.22
CA ARG A 161 -23.56 -2.11 -13.37
C ARG A 161 -24.95 -1.58 -12.98
N LYS A 162 -25.58 -0.83 -13.88
CA LYS A 162 -26.93 -0.22 -13.80
C LYS A 162 -28.10 -1.21 -13.60
N LYS A 163 -27.88 -2.42 -13.08
CA LYS A 163 -28.96 -3.37 -12.81
C LYS A 163 -29.48 -3.15 -11.39
N LYS A 164 -30.57 -2.37 -11.30
CA LYS A 164 -31.42 -2.22 -10.10
C LYS A 164 -30.64 -2.02 -8.80
N GLN A 165 -29.59 -1.20 -8.81
CA GLN A 165 -29.17 -0.55 -7.57
C GLN A 165 -30.31 0.38 -7.20
N LYS A 166 -31.22 -0.12 -6.36
CA LYS A 166 -32.01 0.76 -5.52
C LYS A 166 -30.95 1.58 -4.78
N LYS A 167 -30.77 2.84 -5.18
CA LYS A 167 -30.24 3.83 -4.26
C LYS A 167 -31.09 3.66 -3.01
N THR A 168 -30.59 2.98 -2.00
CA THR A 168 -31.16 3.13 -0.68
C THR A 168 -30.96 4.61 -0.40
N ASN A 169 -32.01 5.31 0.04
CA ASN A 169 -31.99 6.75 0.30
C ASN A 169 -31.04 7.15 1.46
N LEU A 170 -30.06 6.29 1.78
CA LEU A 170 -29.27 6.29 3.00
C LEU A 170 -27.77 6.54 2.76
N GLY A 171 -27.30 6.70 1.51
CA GLY A 171 -25.88 7.02 1.27
C GLY A 171 -24.91 5.88 1.58
N HIS A 172 -25.37 4.63 1.54
CA HIS A 172 -24.53 3.44 1.74
C HIS A 172 -24.75 2.38 0.64
N CYS A 173 -23.67 1.73 0.20
CA CYS A 173 -23.67 0.55 -0.67
C CYS A 173 -23.27 -0.66 0.16
N LEU A 174 -23.93 -1.79 -0.04
CA LEU A 174 -23.47 -3.05 0.53
C LEU A 174 -22.41 -3.67 -0.38
N ILE A 175 -21.21 -3.91 0.15
CA ILE A 175 -20.16 -4.67 -0.51
C ILE A 175 -19.91 -5.92 0.34
N GLY A 176 -20.40 -7.06 -0.13
CA GLY A 176 -20.46 -8.27 0.69
C GLY A 176 -21.49 -8.14 1.82
N LEU A 177 -21.01 -8.23 3.07
CA LEU A 177 -21.82 -8.03 4.29
C LEU A 177 -21.66 -6.63 4.90
N ASP A 178 -20.75 -5.81 4.37
CA ASP A 178 -20.40 -4.51 4.94
C ASP A 178 -21.16 -3.36 4.27
N GLY A 179 -21.64 -2.41 5.08
CA GLY A 179 -22.21 -1.15 4.62
C GLY A 179 -21.13 -0.10 4.41
N CYS A 180 -20.87 0.27 3.16
CA CYS A 180 -19.88 1.28 2.77
C CYS A 180 -20.55 2.60 2.44
N ASN A 181 -20.03 3.73 2.94
CA ASN A 181 -20.54 5.05 2.60
C ASN A 181 -20.31 5.34 1.11
N ILE A 182 -21.37 5.78 0.42
CA ILE A 182 -21.30 6.30 -0.94
C ILE A 182 -21.33 7.82 -0.83
N TYR A 183 -20.32 8.47 -1.39
CA TYR A 183 -20.32 9.91 -1.63
C TYR A 183 -20.09 10.16 -3.11
N ASP A 184 -20.55 11.31 -3.58
CA ASP A 184 -20.22 11.78 -4.91
C ASP A 184 -18.76 12.23 -4.90
N ALA A 185 -17.89 11.51 -5.62
CA ALA A 185 -16.48 11.88 -5.73
C ALA A 185 -16.26 13.09 -6.65
N VAL A 186 -17.32 13.56 -7.34
CA VAL A 186 -17.26 14.75 -8.18
C VAL A 186 -17.72 15.96 -7.38
N ASP A 187 -16.79 16.84 -7.07
CA ASP A 187 -17.04 18.12 -6.41
C ASP A 187 -16.43 19.27 -7.21
N VAL A 188 -16.98 20.47 -7.05
CA VAL A 188 -16.47 21.71 -7.63
C VAL A 188 -15.65 22.45 -6.58
N LEU A 189 -14.36 22.61 -6.86
CA LEU A 189 -13.49 23.42 -6.01
C LEU A 189 -13.99 24.87 -5.91
N ARG A 190 -14.29 25.33 -4.68
CA ARG A 190 -14.56 26.75 -4.36
C ARG A 190 -13.30 27.42 -3.81
N CYS A 191 -12.93 28.56 -4.38
CA CYS A 191 -11.82 29.35 -3.90
C CYS A 191 -12.16 30.01 -2.55
N TYR A 192 -11.37 29.76 -1.50
CA TYR A 192 -11.59 30.40 -0.19
C TYR A 192 -11.36 31.92 -0.16
N LYS A 193 -10.66 32.49 -1.17
CA LYS A 193 -10.43 33.94 -1.28
C LYS A 193 -11.60 34.65 -1.96
N CYS A 194 -11.96 34.26 -3.17
CA CYS A 194 -12.97 34.96 -3.96
C CYS A 194 -14.33 34.27 -4.03
N ASN A 195 -14.46 33.09 -3.43
CA ASN A 195 -15.66 32.23 -3.46
C ASN A 195 -16.12 31.81 -4.86
N GLY A 196 -15.28 32.04 -5.87
CA GLY A 196 -15.48 31.55 -7.23
C GLY A 196 -15.22 30.05 -7.36
N PHE A 197 -15.98 29.40 -8.23
CA PHE A 197 -15.78 27.99 -8.57
C PHE A 197 -14.61 27.76 -9.54
N ASN A 198 -14.10 26.53 -9.52
CA ASN A 198 -13.06 25.97 -10.38
C ASN A 198 -11.72 26.74 -10.35
N ARG A 199 -11.28 27.16 -9.17
CA ARG A 199 -9.94 27.73 -8.95
C ARG A 199 -9.52 27.64 -7.48
N SER A 200 -8.22 27.52 -7.25
CA SER A 200 -7.65 27.49 -5.90
C SER A 200 -7.25 28.89 -5.45
N VAL A 201 -6.95 29.05 -4.16
CA VAL A 201 -6.42 30.31 -3.62
C VAL A 201 -5.08 30.67 -4.26
N LYS A 202 -4.22 29.67 -4.54
CA LYS A 202 -2.89 29.85 -5.13
C LYS A 202 -2.93 30.47 -6.53
N THR A 203 -3.96 30.16 -7.32
CA THR A 203 -4.12 30.67 -8.70
C THR A 203 -5.14 31.81 -8.80
N CYS A 204 -5.63 32.32 -7.66
CA CYS A 204 -6.68 33.33 -7.63
C CYS A 204 -6.13 34.76 -7.76
N LYS A 205 -6.45 35.40 -8.89
CA LYS A 205 -6.17 36.83 -9.13
C LYS A 205 -7.28 37.79 -8.68
N LYS A 206 -8.42 37.27 -8.20
CA LYS A 206 -9.56 38.08 -7.77
C LYS A 206 -9.37 38.60 -6.34
N THR A 207 -10.07 39.69 -6.02
CA THR A 207 -10.16 40.25 -4.67
C THR A 207 -10.96 39.33 -3.73
N LEU A 208 -10.87 39.63 -2.43
CA LEU A 208 -11.68 38.98 -1.41
C LEU A 208 -13.16 39.27 -1.71
N SER A 209 -14.01 38.24 -1.63
CA SER A 209 -15.45 38.43 -1.84
C SER A 209 -16.21 37.59 -0.82
N CYS A 210 -17.16 38.21 -0.15
CA CYS A 210 -18.00 37.58 0.85
C CYS A 210 -18.92 36.54 0.19
N PRO A 211 -18.94 35.29 0.67
CA PRO A 211 -19.76 34.28 0.04
C PRO A 211 -21.27 34.48 0.25
N LYS A 212 -21.71 35.32 1.20
CA LYS A 212 -23.13 35.67 1.41
C LYS A 212 -23.64 36.70 0.43
N CYS A 213 -22.94 37.83 0.28
CA CYS A 213 -23.46 39.00 -0.45
C CYS A 213 -22.57 39.46 -1.61
N SER A 214 -21.50 38.72 -1.92
CA SER A 214 -20.55 38.99 -3.00
C SER A 214 -19.72 40.29 -2.88
N LYS A 215 -19.84 41.05 -1.78
CA LYS A 215 -19.07 42.29 -1.54
C LYS A 215 -17.68 42.01 -0.98
N GLU A 216 -16.77 42.97 -1.09
CA GLU A 216 -15.39 42.86 -0.59
C GLU A 216 -15.31 43.07 0.92
N HIS A 217 -15.43 41.97 1.68
CA HIS A 217 -15.18 41.88 3.12
C HIS A 217 -15.08 40.42 3.57
N GLU A 218 -14.59 40.19 4.79
CA GLU A 218 -14.60 38.86 5.40
C GLU A 218 -16.00 38.45 5.86
N LEU A 219 -16.30 37.15 5.85
CA LEU A 219 -17.61 36.63 6.27
C LEU A 219 -18.00 37.07 7.70
N LYS A 220 -17.02 37.24 8.59
CA LYS A 220 -17.20 37.69 9.98
C LYS A 220 -17.74 39.12 10.08
N GLU A 221 -17.45 39.95 9.08
CA GLU A 221 -17.84 41.36 9.02
C GLU A 221 -19.15 41.56 8.24
N CYS A 222 -19.71 40.47 7.70
CA CYS A 222 -20.89 40.52 6.86
C CYS A 222 -22.15 40.80 7.67
N LYS A 223 -22.74 41.99 7.45
CA LYS A 223 -24.03 42.40 8.02
C LYS A 223 -25.24 42.13 7.10
N ALA A 224 -25.04 41.36 6.03
CA ALA A 224 -26.08 41.10 5.04
C ALA A 224 -27.17 40.18 5.61
N GLN A 225 -28.42 40.61 5.47
CA GLN A 225 -29.61 39.82 5.76
C GLN A 225 -29.93 38.88 4.58
N ASN A 226 -30.83 37.90 4.78
CA ASN A 226 -31.11 36.84 3.79
C ASN A 226 -31.60 37.38 2.44
N ASP A 227 -32.35 38.48 2.45
CA ASP A 227 -32.81 39.23 1.27
C ASP A 227 -31.67 39.89 0.47
N GLN A 228 -30.51 40.09 1.10
CA GLN A 228 -29.31 40.67 0.52
C GLN A 228 -28.29 39.61 0.09
N TRP A 229 -28.65 38.32 0.17
CA TRP A 229 -27.76 37.25 -0.27
C TRP A 229 -27.63 37.28 -1.79
N LYS A 230 -26.40 37.06 -2.25
CA LYS A 230 -26.05 37.07 -3.66
C LYS A 230 -24.88 36.14 -3.90
N CYS A 231 -25.10 35.11 -4.70
CA CYS A 231 -24.07 34.17 -5.10
C CYS A 231 -23.14 34.81 -6.14
N ILE A 232 -21.84 34.83 -5.87
CA ILE A 232 -20.84 35.45 -6.76
C ILE A 232 -20.78 34.74 -8.11
N ASN A 233 -20.99 33.41 -8.10
CA ASN A 233 -20.88 32.59 -9.30
C ASN A 233 -22.09 32.78 -10.22
N CYS A 234 -23.32 32.67 -9.67
CA CYS A 234 -24.55 32.86 -10.44
C CYS A 234 -24.64 34.31 -10.97
N SER A 235 -24.30 35.29 -10.13
CA SER A 235 -24.32 36.71 -10.55
C SER A 235 -23.29 37.04 -11.64
N SER A 236 -22.09 36.45 -11.58
CA SER A 236 -21.08 36.64 -12.64
C SER A 236 -21.55 36.12 -14.00
N ILE A 237 -22.37 35.07 -14.02
CA ILE A 237 -22.88 34.45 -15.25
C ILE A 237 -24.07 35.21 -15.80
N GLN A 238 -25.00 35.61 -14.93
CA GLN A 238 -26.08 36.52 -15.31
C GLN A 238 -25.53 37.77 -16.01
N ALA A 239 -24.46 38.35 -15.47
CA ALA A 239 -23.80 39.51 -16.05
C ALA A 239 -23.09 39.22 -17.38
N ARG A 240 -22.58 38.00 -17.59
CA ARG A 240 -21.83 37.62 -18.81
C ARG A 240 -22.75 37.19 -19.95
N ASP A 241 -23.77 36.41 -19.63
CA ASP A 241 -24.58 35.70 -20.62
C ASP A 241 -25.96 36.38 -20.82
N ASN A 242 -26.21 37.52 -20.16
CA ASN A 242 -27.51 38.23 -20.15
C ASN A 242 -28.71 37.31 -19.81
N LEU A 243 -28.45 36.25 -19.05
CA LEU A 243 -29.47 35.26 -18.68
C LEU A 243 -30.19 35.69 -17.42
N ASN A 244 -31.52 35.74 -17.47
CA ASN A 244 -32.35 35.89 -16.27
C ASN A 244 -32.38 34.56 -15.52
N THR A 245 -31.35 34.31 -14.71
CA THR A 245 -31.29 33.12 -13.87
C THR A 245 -32.02 33.40 -12.56
N GLU A 246 -33.13 32.70 -12.33
CA GLU A 246 -34.14 32.99 -11.30
C GLU A 246 -33.67 32.82 -9.85
N GLN A 247 -32.42 32.44 -9.59
CA GLN A 247 -31.93 32.18 -8.23
C GLN A 247 -30.47 32.63 -8.06
N ILE A 248 -30.25 33.94 -7.95
CA ILE A 248 -28.99 34.51 -7.45
C ILE A 248 -29.00 34.74 -5.93
N SER A 249 -30.19 34.75 -5.31
CA SER A 249 -30.43 35.11 -3.92
C SER A 249 -30.11 33.97 -2.95
N HIS A 250 -28.88 33.48 -2.98
CA HIS A 250 -28.38 32.44 -2.11
C HIS A 250 -26.88 32.63 -1.84
N ALA A 251 -26.36 31.98 -0.80
CA ALA A 251 -24.94 32.02 -0.51
C ALA A 251 -24.13 31.12 -1.47
N SER A 252 -22.86 31.44 -1.68
CA SER A 252 -21.99 30.72 -2.64
C SER A 252 -21.64 29.28 -2.21
N TRP A 253 -21.98 28.88 -0.98
CA TRP A 253 -21.86 27.51 -0.48
C TRP A 253 -23.18 26.73 -0.51
N ASP A 254 -24.28 27.37 -0.90
CA ASP A 254 -25.58 26.72 -1.03
C ASP A 254 -25.64 25.95 -2.36
N TYR A 255 -25.11 24.73 -2.34
CA TYR A 255 -25.01 23.88 -3.52
C TYR A 255 -26.37 23.33 -3.99
N GLU A 256 -27.35 23.28 -3.09
CA GLU A 256 -28.70 22.81 -3.42
C GLU A 256 -29.46 23.82 -4.26
N ASN A 257 -29.30 25.13 -3.99
CA ASN A 257 -29.97 26.18 -4.74
C ASN A 257 -29.09 26.80 -5.85
N CYS A 258 -27.81 26.45 -5.93
CA CYS A 258 -26.90 26.98 -6.95
C CYS A 258 -27.06 26.26 -8.30
N SER A 259 -27.78 26.88 -9.24
CA SER A 259 -27.92 26.39 -10.62
C SER A 259 -26.58 26.23 -11.34
N PHE A 260 -25.64 27.16 -11.12
CA PHE A 260 -24.32 27.09 -11.73
C PHE A 260 -23.47 25.92 -11.22
N TYR A 261 -23.52 25.64 -9.92
CA TYR A 261 -22.84 24.47 -9.34
C TYR A 261 -23.37 23.18 -9.98
N LYS A 262 -24.69 23.02 -10.07
CA LYS A 262 -25.33 21.86 -10.71
C LYS A 262 -24.91 21.68 -12.17
N ASN A 263 -24.83 22.78 -12.94
CA ASN A 263 -24.39 22.73 -14.33
C ASN A 263 -22.92 22.33 -14.46
N LEU A 264 -22.05 22.84 -13.58
CA LEU A 264 -20.64 22.50 -13.59
C LEU A 264 -20.41 21.03 -13.18
N ILE A 265 -21.13 20.53 -12.18
CA ILE A 265 -21.13 19.09 -11.83
C ILE A 265 -21.60 18.24 -13.01
N ARG A 266 -22.68 18.62 -13.70
CA ARG A 266 -23.16 17.88 -14.88
C ARG A 266 -22.08 17.81 -15.96
N LYS A 267 -21.41 18.94 -16.23
CA LYS A 267 -20.31 19.01 -17.20
C LYS A 267 -19.15 18.09 -16.79
N ILE A 268 -18.66 18.19 -15.56
CA ILE A 268 -17.55 17.34 -15.08
C ILE A 268 -17.95 15.86 -15.15
N LYS A 269 -19.16 15.50 -14.74
CA LYS A 269 -19.66 14.12 -14.85
C LYS A 269 -19.73 13.64 -16.29
N SER A 270 -20.12 14.49 -17.23
CA SER A 270 -20.12 14.14 -18.66
C SER A 270 -18.71 13.91 -19.20
N GLU A 271 -17.73 14.72 -18.79
CA GLU A 271 -16.33 14.60 -19.19
C GLU A 271 -15.66 13.36 -18.58
N VAL A 272 -15.91 13.08 -17.29
CA VAL A 272 -15.30 11.96 -16.56
C VAL A 272 -15.94 10.62 -16.90
N PHE A 273 -17.26 10.57 -17.06
CA PHE A 273 -18.00 9.31 -17.23
C PHE A 273 -18.53 9.07 -18.65
N GLY A 274 -18.37 10.02 -19.58
CA GLY A 274 -18.90 9.92 -20.95
C GLY A 274 -20.44 9.88 -21.00
N LEU A 275 -21.11 10.35 -19.94
CA LEU A 275 -22.57 10.40 -19.86
C LEU A 275 -23.03 11.77 -20.37
N SER A 276 -23.19 11.90 -21.68
CA SER A 276 -24.04 12.94 -22.26
C SER A 276 -25.50 12.53 -22.02
N ASP A 277 -26.20 13.34 -21.24
CA ASP A 277 -27.66 13.35 -21.02
C ASP A 277 -28.25 12.32 -20.02
N LEU A 278 -28.63 12.89 -18.86
CA LEU A 278 -29.78 12.51 -18.03
C LEU A 278 -30.52 13.78 -17.65
#